data_AF-A0A0B1SCW6-F1
#
_entry.id   AF-A0A0B1SCW6-F1
#
_cell.length_a   1.000
_cell.length_b   1.000
_cell.length_c   1.000
_cell.angle_alpha   90.00
_cell.angle_beta   90.00
_cell.angle_gamma   90.00
#
_symmetry.space_group_name_H-M   'P 1'
#
loop_
_entity.id
_entity.type
_entity.pdbx_description
1 polymer ?
#
loop_
_entity_poly.entity_id
_entity_poly.type
_entity_poly.pdbx_seq_one_letter_code
_entity_poly.pdbx_strand_id
1 'polypeptide(L)'
;MFSFCIRPSSVRPYEWPDDLTRWPVCLEHRQGGFLPPHMTCQITGRPCCIQMQGQCRIATREYCAFVKGHFHENATLCSQVI
;
A
#
# COMPACT_ATOMS: atom_id res chain seq x y z
N MET A 1 -11.90 -2.15 17.25
CA MET A 1 -10.58 -1.70 16.76
C MET A 1 -10.16 -2.63 15.63
N PHE A 2 -10.39 -2.26 14.38
CA PHE A 2 -10.12 -3.15 13.24
C PHE A 2 -8.70 -2.88 12.71
N SER A 3 -7.73 -3.68 13.15
CA SER A 3 -6.37 -3.64 12.60
C SER A 3 -6.35 -4.37 11.25
N PHE A 4 -6.19 -3.61 10.16
CA PHE A 4 -6.07 -4.13 8.79
C PHE A 4 -4.73 -4.80 8.54
N CYS A 5 -3.67 -4.18 9.04
CA CYS A 5 -2.34 -4.77 9.10
C CYS A 5 -2.15 -5.49 10.44
N ILE A 6 -1.78 -6.77 10.38
CA ILE A 6 -1.39 -7.57 11.55
C ILE A 6 0.01 -7.16 11.99
N ARG A 7 0.90 -6.89 11.04
CA ARG A 7 2.29 -6.53 11.33
C ARG A 7 2.83 -5.44 10.39
N PRO A 8 3.16 -4.24 10.91
CA PRO A 8 2.87 -3.77 12.28
C PRO A 8 1.36 -3.51 12.46
N SER A 9 0.82 -3.73 13.66
CA SER A 9 -0.59 -3.41 13.94
C SER A 9 -0.72 -1.98 14.46
N SER A 10 -1.73 -1.26 13.97
CA SER A 10 -2.10 0.06 14.48
C SER A 10 -3.10 -0.12 15.63
N VAL A 11 -2.60 -0.29 16.84
CA VAL A 11 -3.40 -0.49 18.06
C VAL A 11 -2.73 0.23 19.23
N ARG A 12 -3.52 0.73 20.19
CA ARG A 12 -2.96 1.38 21.39
C ARG A 12 -1.98 0.47 22.12
N PRO A 13 -0.83 1.00 22.58
CA PRO A 13 -0.38 2.41 22.53
C PRO A 13 0.32 2.84 21.22
N TYR A 14 0.49 1.94 20.25
CA TYR A 14 1.23 2.14 19.00
C TYR A 14 0.29 2.45 17.83
N GLU A 15 -0.63 3.41 18.00
CA GLU A 15 -1.50 3.86 16.92
C GLU A 15 -0.67 4.57 15.84
N TRP A 16 -0.95 4.26 14.57
CA TRP A 16 -0.36 4.98 13.46
C TRP A 16 -0.90 6.41 13.42
N PRO A 17 -0.10 7.39 12.97
CA PRO A 17 -0.55 8.76 12.84
C PRO A 17 -1.67 8.87 11.79
N ASP A 18 -2.52 9.89 11.92
CA ASP A 18 -3.57 10.21 10.94
C ASP A 18 -3.00 10.54 9.55
N ASP A 19 -1.75 11.02 9.52
CA ASP A 19 -1.00 11.28 8.31
C ASP A 19 -0.58 9.95 7.62
N LEU A 20 -1.34 9.59 6.58
CA LEU A 20 -1.10 8.41 5.72
C LEU A 20 0.33 8.35 5.16
N THR A 21 1.01 9.49 5.01
CA THR A 21 2.36 9.52 4.45
C THR A 21 3.39 8.87 5.38
N ARG A 22 3.06 8.75 6.67
CA ARG A 22 3.94 8.19 7.70
C ARG A 22 3.64 6.73 8.02
N TRP A 23 2.73 6.11 7.27
CA TRP A 23 2.32 4.74 7.52
C TRP A 23 3.41 3.73 7.12
N PRO A 24 3.76 2.77 7.99
CA PRO A 24 4.73 1.75 7.66
C PRO A 24 4.19 0.78 6.60
N VAL A 25 5.10 0.03 5.97
CA VAL A 25 4.74 -1.05 5.06
C VAL A 25 4.08 -2.19 5.84
N CYS A 26 2.93 -2.64 5.36
CA CYS A 26 2.25 -3.78 5.95
C CYS A 26 2.85 -5.09 5.47
N LEU A 27 3.45 -5.86 6.39
CA LEU A 27 4.07 -7.14 6.09
C LEU A 27 3.07 -8.30 6.12
N GLU A 28 2.03 -8.17 6.94
CA GLU A 28 1.03 -9.21 7.13
C GLU A 28 -0.37 -8.60 7.21
N HIS A 29 -1.22 -8.99 6.27
CA HIS A 29 -2.57 -8.46 6.15
C HIS A 29 -3.55 -9.41 6.81
N ARG A 30 -4.57 -8.86 7.48
CA ARG A 30 -5.69 -9.66 7.94
C ARG A 30 -6.47 -10.17 6.73
N GLN A 31 -6.76 -11.46 6.69
CA GLN A 31 -7.64 -12.07 5.68
C GLN A 31 -8.90 -12.61 6.37
N GLY A 32 -10.08 -12.38 5.79
CA GLY A 32 -11.36 -12.90 6.29
C GLY A 32 -12.53 -11.91 6.24
N GLY A 33 -13.75 -12.44 6.29
CA GLY A 33 -15.01 -11.70 6.08
C GLY A 33 -15.41 -10.67 7.15
N PHE A 34 -14.57 -10.45 8.18
CA PHE A 34 -14.78 -9.39 9.18
C PHE A 34 -14.22 -8.03 8.76
N LEU A 35 -13.60 -7.93 7.58
CA LEU A 35 -13.13 -6.66 7.04
C LEU A 35 -14.31 -5.85 6.47
N PRO A 36 -14.32 -4.52 6.63
CA PRO A 36 -15.23 -3.64 5.91
C PRO A 36 -15.20 -3.93 4.40
N PRO A 37 -16.36 -3.88 3.70
CA PRO A 37 -16.43 -4.22 2.27
C PRO A 37 -15.50 -3.40 1.36
N HIS A 38 -15.20 -2.16 1.75
CA HIS A 38 -14.27 -1.30 1.00
C HIS A 38 -12.80 -1.71 1.16
N MET A 39 -12.48 -2.63 2.07
CA MET A 39 -11.14 -3.18 2.34
C MET A 39 -11.03 -4.66 1.94
N THR A 40 -12.09 -5.25 1.39
CA THR A 40 -12.09 -6.63 0.88
C THR A 40 -11.80 -6.75 -0.61
N CYS A 41 -11.58 -5.63 -1.30
CA CYS A 41 -11.30 -5.63 -2.73
C CYS A 41 -9.92 -6.24 -3.03
N GLN A 42 -9.82 -6.97 -4.14
CA GLN A 42 -8.54 -7.47 -4.63
C GLN A 42 -7.66 -6.27 -5.03
N ILE A 43 -6.40 -6.26 -4.57
CA ILE A 43 -5.44 -5.23 -4.95
C ILE A 43 -5.09 -5.40 -6.43
N THR A 44 -5.49 -4.45 -7.26
CA THR A 44 -5.23 -4.42 -8.71
C THR A 44 -4.08 -3.50 -9.10
N GLY A 45 -3.65 -2.60 -8.20
CA GLY A 45 -2.59 -1.63 -8.46
C GLY A 45 -1.66 -1.43 -7.27
N ARG A 46 -0.40 -1.09 -7.57
CA ARG A 46 0.65 -0.81 -6.59
C ARG A 46 1.49 0.39 -7.04
N PRO A 47 2.31 0.99 -6.15
CA PRO A 47 3.18 2.10 -6.54
C PRO A 47 4.10 1.72 -7.70
N CYS A 48 4.03 2.53 -8.74
CA CYS A 48 4.89 2.50 -9.92
C CYS A 48 5.59 3.84 -10.06
N CYS A 49 6.92 3.84 -10.00
CA CYS A 49 7.72 5.05 -10.15
C CYS A 49 8.23 5.18 -11.59
N ILE A 50 7.82 6.27 -12.24
CA ILE A 50 8.13 6.55 -13.64
C ILE A 50 9.26 7.57 -13.66
N GLN A 51 10.48 7.11 -13.91
CA GLN A 51 11.69 7.93 -13.88
C GLN A 51 11.58 9.15 -14.81
N MET A 52 11.04 8.97 -16.02
CA MET A 52 10.88 10.07 -16.99
C MET A 52 9.98 11.21 -16.49
N GLN A 53 9.06 10.92 -15.57
CA GLN A 53 8.12 11.90 -15.02
C GLN A 53 8.53 12.35 -13.62
N GLY A 54 9.57 11.75 -13.02
CA GLY A 54 9.99 12.04 -11.64
C GLY A 54 8.89 11.81 -10.60
N GLN A 55 7.93 10.92 -10.87
CA GLN A 55 6.76 10.70 -10.01
C GLN A 55 6.42 9.23 -9.82
N CYS A 56 5.84 8.92 -8.66
CA CYS A 56 5.27 7.62 -8.35
C CYS A 56 3.75 7.71 -8.28
N ARG A 57 3.07 6.74 -8.91
CA ARG A 57 1.61 6.62 -8.88
C ARG A 57 1.17 5.18 -8.69
N ILE A 58 -0.05 4.98 -8.20
CA ILE A 58 -0.64 3.64 -8.15
C ILE A 58 -1.03 3.22 -9.56
N ALA A 59 -0.49 2.10 -10.04
CA ALA A 59 -0.78 1.57 -11.36
C ALA A 59 -0.79 0.04 -11.35
N THR A 60 -1.37 -0.58 -12.38
CA THR A 60 -1.27 -2.03 -12.57
C THR A 60 0.15 -2.41 -13.01
N ARG A 61 0.48 -3.69 -12.89
CA ARG A 61 1.79 -4.20 -13.28
C ARG A 61 2.04 -4.01 -14.78
N GLU A 62 1.02 -4.26 -15.60
CA GLU A 62 1.08 -4.19 -17.05
C GLU A 62 1.34 -2.75 -17.50
N TYR A 63 0.64 -1.79 -16.90
CA TYR A 63 0.88 -0.37 -17.18
C TYR A 63 2.30 0.04 -16.76
N CYS A 64 2.74 -0.36 -15.57
CA CYS A 64 4.07 0.00 -15.09
C CYS A 64 5.19 -0.54 -15.99
N ALA A 65 5.03 -1.79 -16.46
CA ALA A 65 5.94 -2.40 -17.42
C ALA A 65 5.91 -1.66 -18.78
N PHE A 66 4.73 -1.27 -19.26
CA PHE A 66 4.58 -0.53 -20.51
C PHE A 66 5.32 0.81 -20.49
N VAL A 67 5.22 1.58 -19.40
CA VAL A 67 5.93 2.86 -19.25
C VAL A 67 7.37 2.71 -18.78
N LYS A 68 7.88 1.47 -18.67
CA LYS A 68 9.22 1.14 -18.17
C LYS A 68 9.50 1.76 -16.79
N GLY A 69 8.48 1.79 -15.94
CA GLY A 69 8.59 2.24 -14.54
C GLY A 69 9.10 1.13 -13.63
N HIS A 70 9.46 1.50 -12.39
CA HIS A 70 9.80 0.56 -11.34
C HIS A 70 8.55 0.22 -10.51
N PHE A 71 8.16 -1.06 -10.49
CA PHE A 71 6.96 -1.54 -9.81
C PHE A 71 7.32 -2.05 -8.40
N HIS A 72 6.72 -1.45 -7.37
CA HIS A 72 6.96 -1.82 -5.98
C HIS A 72 5.93 -2.85 -5.49
N GLU A 73 6.31 -4.12 -5.46
CA GLU A 73 5.43 -5.22 -5.07
C GLU A 73 5.06 -5.21 -3.58
N ASN A 74 5.99 -4.73 -2.74
CA ASN A 74 5.84 -4.75 -1.29
C ASN A 74 5.20 -3.47 -0.73
N ALA A 75 5.05 -2.42 -1.55
CA ALA A 75 4.42 -1.17 -1.14
C ALA A 75 2.95 -1.14 -1.57
N THR A 76 2.12 -0.47 -0.78
CA THR A 76 0.71 -0.19 -1.08
C THR A 76 0.45 1.31 -1.27
N LEU A 77 1.32 2.16 -0.72
CA LEU A 77 1.25 3.62 -0.83
C LEU A 77 2.51 4.18 -1.47
N CYS A 78 2.40 5.27 -2.24
CA CYS A 78 3.57 5.94 -2.83
C CYS A 78 4.52 6.51 -1.76
N SER A 79 4.01 6.85 -0.57
CA SER A 79 4.81 7.35 0.55
C SER A 79 5.76 6.31 1.15
N GLN A 80 5.53 5.03 0.86
CA GLN A 80 6.39 3.92 1.30
C GLN A 80 7.55 3.64 0.33
N VAL A 81 7.58 4.34 -0.80
CA VAL A 81 8.67 4.27 -1.76
C VAL A 81 9.65 5.39 -1.45
N ILE A 82 10.82 5.00 -0.97
CA ILE A 82 11.93 5.90 -0.61
C ILE A 82 12.97 5.86 -1.72
#